data_AF-A0A7W1NEW4-F1
#
_entry.id   AF-A0A7W1NEW4-F1
#
_cell.length_a   1.000
_cell.length_b   1.000
_cell.length_c   1.000
_cell.angle_alpha   90.00
_cell.angle_beta   90.00
_cell.angle_gamma   90.00
#
_symmetry.space_group_name_H-M   'P 1'
#
loop_
_entity.id
_entity.type
_entity.pdbx_description
1 polymer ?
#
loop_
_entity_poly.entity_id
_entity_poly.type
_entity_poly.pdbx_seq_one_letter_code
_entity_poly.pdbx_strand_id
1 'polypeptide(L)'
;MSDLRHHPRHGRARRALTMIELLICLAVVMILASLITVGMGAFGFRAKALDTSNRMQSVLEAIGRHGASGDGNSAYRVQLDGMEEDVRWASLRQVLGRLDLEKKPGRLPPNIRLRSEDKRNDAETGDYSLDAQICWLLRSRDWGWGGWKLNDRDYYLDNSSPRRGWPSPIGETLDGTLEILPADHLKVSDLDEAWFRAQWPILTETGMTRDGKSYQDQKAWPPSDWDEDVPGLVPPRWPSPWGRAQISRTTGTLAPSTAEHHLGELSPLKTITLMQCGGILPAGAEGYDAYRNDRGKGRPWNDRWGNPLVVVQAVFLPARYDFVGDEDSKELRGGRDFLIRQAKESYQYTRAVYLAVGAIGPVLREPLPSPWTPEDDPIVLRRLWQQIRETTQAQRWTEKAFAEGQAPWSGVARGQQGDERCFVTAPVEIK
;
A
#
# COMPACT_ATOMS: atom_id res chain seq x y z
N MET A 1 -24.70 -21.69 -94.93
CA MET A 1 -23.30 -22.11 -94.75
C MET A 1 -22.98 -22.02 -93.26
N SER A 2 -22.56 -23.16 -92.68
CA SER A 2 -21.65 -23.30 -91.52
C SER A 2 -22.02 -22.61 -90.19
N ASP A 3 -21.94 -23.21 -89.01
CA ASP A 3 -21.64 -24.57 -88.56
C ASP A 3 -21.89 -24.53 -87.04
N LEU A 4 -23.04 -25.03 -86.57
CA LEU A 4 -23.44 -25.03 -85.16
C LEU A 4 -22.68 -26.15 -84.44
N ARG A 5 -21.48 -25.84 -83.93
CA ARG A 5 -20.66 -26.78 -83.16
C ARG A 5 -21.34 -27.13 -81.84
N HIS A 6 -21.96 -28.30 -81.80
CA HIS A 6 -22.37 -28.97 -80.57
C HIS A 6 -21.14 -29.43 -79.79
N HIS A 7 -20.84 -28.76 -78.68
CA HIS A 7 -19.91 -29.28 -77.68
C HIS A 7 -20.55 -30.50 -76.98
N PRO A 8 -19.89 -31.67 -77.00
CA PRO A 8 -20.36 -32.84 -76.26
C PRO A 8 -20.29 -32.53 -74.77
N ARG A 9 -21.45 -32.53 -74.10
CA ARG A 9 -21.54 -32.54 -72.64
C ARG A 9 -20.97 -33.86 -72.16
N HIS A 10 -19.70 -33.86 -71.76
CA HIS A 10 -19.10 -34.97 -71.04
C HIS A 10 -19.90 -35.19 -69.75
N GLY A 11 -20.75 -36.22 -69.75
CA GLY A 11 -21.44 -36.70 -68.56
C GLY A 11 -20.39 -37.10 -67.53
N ARG A 12 -20.20 -36.28 -66.49
CA ARG A 12 -19.39 -36.65 -65.33
C ARG A 12 -20.02 -37.88 -64.70
N ALA A 13 -19.39 -39.03 -64.87
CA ALA A 13 -19.73 -40.24 -64.15
C ALA A 13 -19.66 -39.93 -62.65
N ARG A 14 -20.82 -39.87 -61.99
CA ARG A 14 -20.91 -39.74 -60.54
C ARG A 14 -20.39 -41.06 -59.96
N ARG A 15 -19.10 -41.12 -59.64
CA ARG A 15 -18.55 -42.20 -58.81
C ARG A 15 -19.24 -42.09 -57.45
N ALA A 16 -20.05 -43.08 -57.11
CA ALA A 16 -20.66 -43.17 -55.80
C ALA A 16 -19.53 -43.28 -54.76
N LEU A 17 -19.60 -42.44 -53.72
CA LEU A 17 -18.65 -42.47 -52.62
C LEU A 17 -18.67 -43.87 -52.01
N THR A 18 -17.50 -44.49 -51.88
CA THR A 18 -17.42 -45.80 -51.23
C THR A 18 -17.65 -45.63 -49.73
N MET A 19 -18.22 -46.66 -49.08
CA MET A 19 -18.43 -46.65 -47.63
C MET A 19 -17.11 -46.43 -46.86
N ILE A 20 -15.98 -46.91 -47.41
CA ILE A 20 -14.64 -46.73 -46.84
C ILE A 20 -14.22 -45.26 -46.86
N GLU A 21 -14.42 -44.54 -47.97
CA GLU A 21 -14.13 -43.11 -48.07
C GLU A 21 -14.94 -42.29 -47.05
N LEU A 22 -16.21 -42.66 -46.83
CA LEU A 22 -17.04 -42.01 -45.82
C LEU A 22 -16.52 -42.24 -44.39
N LEU A 23 -16.13 -43.48 -44.07
CA LEU A 23 -15.59 -43.81 -42.75
C LEU A 23 -14.26 -43.11 -42.47
N ILE A 24 -13.37 -43.03 -43.46
CA ILE A 24 -12.10 -42.28 -43.34
C ILE A 24 -12.38 -40.80 -43.11
N CYS A 25 -13.32 -40.21 -43.86
CA CYS A 25 -13.71 -38.81 -43.70
C CYS A 25 -14.24 -38.54 -42.28
N LEU A 26 -15.14 -39.40 -41.77
CA LEU A 26 -15.67 -39.28 -40.41
C LEU A 26 -14.58 -39.42 -39.35
N ALA A 27 -13.65 -40.37 -39.51
CA ALA A 27 -12.53 -40.54 -38.59
C ALA A 27 -11.64 -39.28 -38.55
N VAL A 28 -11.31 -38.70 -39.70
CA VAL A 28 -10.53 -37.45 -39.78
C VAL A 28 -11.26 -36.29 -39.12
N VAL A 29 -12.57 -36.12 -39.38
CA VAL A 29 -13.37 -35.06 -38.76
C VAL A 29 -13.42 -35.22 -37.24
N MET A 30 -13.60 -36.45 -36.74
CA MET A 30 -13.60 -36.73 -35.30
C MET A 30 -12.25 -36.42 -34.65
N ILE A 31 -11.14 -36.80 -35.30
CA ILE A 31 -9.78 -36.50 -34.83
C ILE A 31 -9.56 -34.98 -34.79
N LEU A 32 -9.89 -34.26 -35.86
CA LEU A 32 -9.75 -32.80 -35.92
C LEU A 32 -10.63 -32.10 -34.88
N ALA A 33 -11.88 -32.54 -34.71
CA ALA A 33 -12.79 -31.99 -33.69
C ALA A 33 -12.23 -32.18 -32.26
N SER A 34 -11.67 -33.36 -31.97
CA SER A 34 -11.06 -33.64 -30.68
C SER A 34 -9.81 -32.78 -30.41
N LEU A 35 -8.95 -32.59 -31.42
CA LEU A 35 -7.78 -31.71 -31.32
C LEU A 35 -8.18 -30.25 -31.11
N ILE A 36 -9.21 -29.79 -31.82
CA ILE A 36 -9.76 -28.44 -31.67
C ILE A 36 -10.31 -28.25 -30.25
N THR A 37 -11.04 -29.23 -29.71
CA THR A 37 -11.64 -29.11 -28.38
C THR A 37 -10.57 -28.98 -27.28
N VAL A 38 -9.50 -29.78 -27.34
CA VAL A 38 -8.38 -29.67 -26.39
C VAL A 38 -7.65 -28.34 -26.55
N GLY A 39 -7.40 -27.90 -27.80
CA GLY A 39 -6.74 -26.63 -28.09
C GLY A 39 -7.53 -25.43 -27.57
N MET A 40 -8.85 -25.39 -27.80
CA MET A 40 -9.72 -24.28 -27.40
C MET A 40 -9.69 -24.03 -25.89
N GLY A 41 -9.61 -25.07 -25.06
CA GLY A 41 -9.50 -24.92 -23.60
C GLY A 41 -8.21 -24.19 -23.19
N ALA A 42 -7.08 -24.62 -23.74
CA ALA A 42 -5.78 -24.01 -23.45
C ALA A 42 -5.68 -22.56 -23.97
N PHE A 43 -6.18 -22.29 -25.17
CA PHE A 43 -6.23 -20.93 -25.73
C PHE A 43 -7.17 -20.03 -24.91
N GLY A 44 -8.33 -20.54 -24.51
CA GLY A 44 -9.28 -19.80 -23.67
C GLY A 44 -8.67 -19.39 -22.34
N PHE A 45 -7.95 -20.30 -21.67
CA PHE A 45 -7.24 -19.95 -20.44
C PHE A 45 -6.16 -18.88 -20.66
N ARG A 46 -5.33 -19.03 -21.70
CA ARG A 46 -4.27 -18.05 -22.02
C ARG A 46 -4.83 -16.67 -22.33
N ALA A 47 -5.93 -16.58 -23.07
CA ALA A 47 -6.61 -15.33 -23.36
C ALA A 47 -7.13 -14.67 -22.08
N LYS A 48 -7.77 -15.45 -21.18
CA LYS A 48 -8.22 -14.95 -19.87
C LYS A 48 -7.06 -14.48 -18.99
N ALA A 49 -5.98 -15.23 -18.94
CA ALA A 49 -4.78 -14.87 -18.17
C ALA A 49 -4.11 -13.59 -18.70
N LEU A 50 -4.08 -13.40 -20.02
CA LEU A 50 -3.58 -12.18 -20.65
C LEU A 50 -4.48 -10.97 -20.31
N ASP A 51 -5.80 -11.12 -20.43
CA ASP A 51 -6.75 -10.07 -20.05
C ASP A 51 -6.62 -9.69 -18.56
N THR A 52 -6.53 -10.69 -17.67
CA THR A 52 -6.26 -10.46 -16.25
C THR A 52 -4.93 -9.72 -16.05
N SER A 53 -3.87 -10.09 -16.77
CA SER A 53 -2.56 -9.41 -16.68
C SER A 53 -2.67 -7.94 -17.10
N ASN A 54 -3.39 -7.65 -18.19
CA ASN A 54 -3.60 -6.28 -18.67
C ASN A 54 -4.39 -5.45 -17.65
N ARG A 55 -5.40 -6.04 -16.98
CA ARG A 55 -6.16 -5.35 -15.92
C ARG A 55 -5.29 -5.04 -14.71
N MET A 56 -4.46 -5.99 -14.27
CA MET A 56 -3.53 -5.78 -13.17
C MET A 56 -2.55 -4.63 -13.46
N GLN A 57 -2.03 -4.56 -14.70
CA GLN A 57 -1.20 -3.43 -15.14
C GLN A 57 -1.99 -2.12 -15.18
N SER A 58 -3.22 -2.15 -15.69
CA SER A 58 -4.10 -0.97 -15.76
C SER A 58 -4.40 -0.40 -14.36
N VAL A 59 -4.56 -1.27 -13.36
CA VAL A 59 -4.72 -0.88 -11.95
C VAL A 59 -3.47 -0.15 -11.44
N LEU A 60 -2.27 -0.71 -11.66
CA LEU A 60 -1.01 -0.07 -11.26
C LEU A 60 -0.80 1.28 -11.96
N GLU A 61 -1.06 1.35 -13.27
CA GLU A 61 -0.94 2.59 -14.04
C GLU A 61 -1.93 3.66 -13.58
N ALA A 62 -3.16 3.27 -13.23
CA ALA A 62 -4.16 4.18 -12.71
C ALA A 62 -3.74 4.76 -11.34
N ILE A 63 -3.26 3.92 -10.43
CA ILE A 63 -2.75 4.38 -9.12
C ILE A 63 -1.47 5.20 -9.31
N GLY A 64 -0.57 4.82 -10.21
CA GLY A 64 0.64 5.57 -10.54
C GLY A 64 0.35 6.96 -11.11
N ARG A 65 -0.65 7.08 -11.99
CA ARG A 65 -1.14 8.39 -12.48
C ARG A 65 -1.77 9.23 -11.37
N HIS A 66 -2.49 8.59 -10.44
CA HIS A 66 -2.92 9.24 -9.19
C HIS A 66 -1.76 9.52 -8.23
N GLY A 67 -0.58 8.96 -8.40
CA GLY A 67 0.62 9.51 -7.77
C GLY A 67 1.01 10.83 -8.42
N ALA A 68 1.15 10.80 -9.75
CA ALA A 68 1.80 11.85 -10.53
C ALA A 68 1.03 13.17 -10.72
N SER A 69 -0.31 13.19 -10.67
CA SER A 69 -1.11 14.41 -10.91
C SER A 69 -1.14 15.47 -9.80
N GLY A 70 -0.17 15.50 -8.87
CA GLY A 70 -0.12 16.46 -7.74
C GLY A 70 1.17 17.29 -7.69
N ASP A 71 1.21 18.33 -6.84
CA ASP A 71 2.27 19.36 -6.75
C ASP A 71 3.63 18.90 -6.16
N GLY A 72 4.06 17.66 -6.41
CA GLY A 72 5.47 17.27 -6.24
C GLY A 72 5.80 16.22 -5.17
N ASN A 73 4.86 15.36 -4.77
CA ASN A 73 5.19 14.15 -4.00
C ASN A 73 4.17 13.02 -4.28
N SER A 74 4.49 12.15 -5.24
CA SER A 74 3.55 11.13 -5.72
C SER A 74 3.30 10.07 -4.66
N ALA A 75 4.37 9.62 -3.99
CA ALA A 75 4.28 8.70 -2.86
C ALA A 75 3.42 9.26 -1.74
N TYR A 76 3.61 10.54 -1.37
CA TYR A 76 2.81 11.17 -0.33
C TYR A 76 1.33 11.15 -0.67
N ARG A 77 0.92 11.46 -1.91
CA ARG A 77 -0.50 11.49 -2.24
C ARG A 77 -1.13 10.10 -2.23
N VAL A 78 -0.44 9.09 -2.78
CA VAL A 78 -0.90 7.69 -2.69
C VAL A 78 -0.99 7.25 -1.23
N GLN A 79 -0.03 7.66 -0.39
CA GLN A 79 -0.07 7.41 1.05
C GLN A 79 -1.22 8.17 1.73
N LEU A 80 -1.47 9.42 1.35
CA LEU A 80 -2.46 10.31 1.96
C LEU A 80 -3.88 9.83 1.70
N ASP A 81 -4.18 9.57 0.43
CA ASP A 81 -5.52 9.25 -0.04
C ASP A 81 -5.79 7.75 0.11
N GLY A 82 -4.76 6.92 -0.16
CA GLY A 82 -4.87 5.46 -0.15
C GLY A 82 -4.81 4.83 1.24
N MET A 83 -4.32 5.55 2.25
CA MET A 83 -4.24 5.03 3.62
C MET A 83 -5.24 5.65 4.58
N GLU A 84 -6.09 6.56 4.08
CA GLU A 84 -7.04 7.37 4.84
C GLU A 84 -6.36 8.27 5.91
N GLU A 85 -7.13 9.17 6.52
CA GLU A 85 -6.64 10.07 7.58
C GLU A 85 -6.02 9.34 8.78
N ASP A 86 -6.38 8.07 8.96
CA ASP A 86 -5.87 7.26 10.05
C ASP A 86 -4.37 7.07 9.98
N VAL A 87 -3.69 6.97 8.84
CA VAL A 87 -2.22 6.76 8.88
C VAL A 87 -1.43 8.00 9.26
N ARG A 88 -1.96 9.21 8.97
CA ARG A 88 -1.30 10.46 9.34
C ARG A 88 -1.19 10.62 10.86
N TRP A 89 -2.20 10.12 11.57
CA TRP A 89 -2.37 10.37 12.99
C TRP A 89 -2.69 9.11 13.77
N ALA A 90 -2.57 7.90 13.24
CA ALA A 90 -3.12 6.67 13.85
C ALA A 90 -2.74 6.59 15.32
N SER A 91 -1.45 6.74 15.57
CA SER A 91 -0.90 6.65 16.89
C SER A 91 -1.30 7.88 17.76
N LEU A 92 -1.43 9.09 17.19
CA LEU A 92 -1.95 10.27 17.89
C LEU A 92 -3.46 10.16 18.19
N ARG A 93 -4.31 9.78 17.23
CA ARG A 93 -5.75 9.51 17.38
C ARG A 93 -5.98 8.41 18.42
N GLN A 94 -5.19 7.34 18.39
CA GLN A 94 -5.26 6.31 19.43
C GLN A 94 -4.92 6.86 20.81
N VAL A 95 -3.87 7.69 20.94
CA VAL A 95 -3.51 8.37 22.20
C VAL A 95 -4.63 9.31 22.66
N LEU A 96 -5.13 10.18 21.77
CA LEU A 96 -6.18 11.16 22.09
C LEU A 96 -7.53 10.48 22.40
N GLY A 97 -7.88 9.41 21.68
CA GLY A 97 -9.05 8.59 21.93
C GLY A 97 -8.99 7.88 23.29
N ARG A 98 -7.81 7.38 23.70
CA ARG A 98 -7.62 6.80 25.04
C ARG A 98 -7.61 7.84 26.16
N LEU A 99 -7.15 9.06 25.87
CA LEU A 99 -7.23 10.18 26.81
C LEU A 99 -8.67 10.65 27.06
N ASP A 100 -9.65 10.10 26.33
CA ASP A 100 -11.09 10.30 26.50
C ASP A 100 -11.42 11.81 26.56
N LEU A 101 -10.86 12.56 25.61
CA LEU A 101 -10.98 14.03 25.56
C LEU A 101 -12.43 14.50 25.45
N GLU A 102 -13.31 13.66 24.88
CA GLU A 102 -14.75 13.88 24.87
C GLU A 102 -15.37 13.83 26.27
N LYS A 103 -14.86 12.98 27.18
CA LYS A 103 -15.40 12.84 28.55
C LYS A 103 -14.67 13.69 29.58
N LYS A 104 -13.41 14.09 29.35
CA LYS A 104 -12.58 14.87 30.30
C LYS A 104 -11.69 15.90 29.60
N PRO A 105 -12.26 16.98 29.01
CA PRO A 105 -11.51 17.99 28.25
C PRO A 105 -10.40 18.71 29.05
N GLY A 106 -10.44 18.67 30.40
CA GLY A 106 -9.43 19.28 31.27
C GLY A 106 -8.16 18.45 31.50
N ARG A 107 -8.05 17.23 30.95
CA ARG A 107 -6.90 16.32 31.11
C ARG A 107 -5.99 16.26 29.88
N LEU A 108 -5.90 17.35 29.13
CA LEU A 108 -4.86 17.42 28.13
C LEU A 108 -3.48 17.45 28.81
N PRO A 109 -2.47 16.78 28.22
CA PRO A 109 -1.08 16.92 28.63
C PRO A 109 -0.70 18.40 28.78
N PRO A 110 0.14 18.82 29.74
CA PRO A 110 0.47 20.24 29.95
C PRO A 110 1.03 20.96 28.71
N ASN A 111 1.57 20.21 27.74
CA ASN A 111 2.05 20.67 26.43
C ASN A 111 1.00 20.70 25.30
N ILE A 112 -0.24 20.27 25.57
CA ILE A 112 -1.38 20.37 24.67
C ILE A 112 -2.44 21.20 25.40
N ARG A 113 -2.50 22.52 25.18
CA ARG A 113 -3.59 23.35 25.72
C ARG A 113 -4.51 23.73 24.58
N LEU A 114 -5.71 23.13 24.53
CA LEU A 114 -6.83 23.68 23.79
C LEU A 114 -7.33 24.90 24.58
N ARG A 115 -6.77 26.08 24.30
CA ARG A 115 -7.21 27.34 24.91
C ARG A 115 -7.98 28.15 23.86
N SER A 116 -9.30 28.02 23.88
CA SER A 116 -10.18 29.14 23.57
C SER A 116 -10.22 30.01 24.83
N GLU A 117 -9.58 31.18 24.82
CA GLU A 117 -9.69 32.14 25.94
C GLU A 117 -10.89 33.08 25.80
N ASP A 118 -11.69 32.95 24.74
CA ASP A 118 -12.92 33.71 24.62
C ASP A 118 -14.10 32.87 25.14
N LYS A 119 -14.54 33.17 26.36
CA LYS A 119 -15.73 32.56 26.99
C LYS A 119 -17.00 32.67 26.14
N ARG A 120 -17.00 33.50 25.08
CA ARG A 120 -18.11 33.61 24.12
C ARG A 120 -18.17 32.49 23.09
N ASN A 121 -17.06 31.82 22.79
CA ASN A 121 -17.04 30.72 21.80
C ASN A 121 -17.27 29.33 22.40
N ASP A 122 -17.09 29.17 23.71
CA ASP A 122 -17.18 27.87 24.38
C ASP A 122 -18.62 27.43 24.69
N ALA A 123 -19.61 28.32 24.60
CA ALA A 123 -20.98 28.03 25.03
C ALA A 123 -21.97 27.72 23.89
N GLU A 124 -21.67 28.04 22.63
CA GLU A 124 -22.70 28.01 21.57
C GLU A 124 -22.34 27.24 20.30
N THR A 125 -21.10 26.80 20.10
CA THR A 125 -20.69 26.09 18.86
C THR A 125 -20.45 24.60 19.04
N GLY A 126 -20.91 24.03 20.15
CA GLY A 126 -20.61 22.66 20.59
C GLY A 126 -20.62 21.59 19.50
N ASP A 127 -19.46 21.37 18.89
CA ASP A 127 -18.89 20.08 18.47
C ASP A 127 -17.48 20.33 17.92
N TYR A 128 -16.45 20.26 18.77
CA TYR A 128 -15.07 20.19 18.28
C TYR A 128 -14.73 18.72 18.11
N SER A 129 -15.09 18.15 16.96
CA SER A 129 -14.65 16.82 16.57
C SER A 129 -13.14 16.67 16.80
N LEU A 130 -12.68 15.45 17.10
CA LEU A 130 -11.26 15.14 17.29
C LEU A 130 -10.40 15.70 16.14
N ASP A 131 -10.94 15.72 14.93
CA ASP A 131 -10.30 16.27 13.73
C ASP A 131 -10.15 17.79 13.76
N ALA A 132 -11.11 18.52 14.32
CA ALA A 132 -10.99 19.96 14.55
C ALA A 132 -9.90 20.27 15.58
N GLN A 133 -9.74 19.45 16.61
CA GLN A 133 -8.70 19.61 17.64
C GLN A 133 -7.30 19.29 17.08
N ILE A 134 -7.18 18.25 16.24
CA ILE A 134 -5.95 17.91 15.51
C ILE A 134 -5.59 19.03 14.51
N CYS A 135 -6.55 19.52 13.72
CA CYS A 135 -6.32 20.64 12.79
C CYS A 135 -5.95 21.94 13.51
N TRP A 136 -6.50 22.17 14.71
CA TRP A 136 -6.18 23.33 15.55
C TRP A 136 -4.74 23.28 16.09
N LEU A 137 -4.25 22.08 16.44
CA LEU A 137 -2.85 21.85 16.82
C LEU A 137 -1.85 22.03 15.66
N LEU A 138 -2.30 21.93 14.42
CA LEU A 138 -1.45 21.83 13.22
C LEU A 138 -1.53 23.02 12.26
N ARG A 139 -2.39 24.02 12.52
CA ARG A 139 -2.45 25.24 11.68
C ARG A 139 -1.22 26.13 11.88
N SER A 140 -0.29 26.13 10.91
CA SER A 140 0.17 27.34 10.20
C SER A 140 1.26 27.00 9.17
N ARG A 141 0.97 27.22 7.88
CA ARG A 141 1.96 27.25 6.78
C ARG A 141 2.21 28.68 6.26
N ASP A 142 1.37 29.65 6.62
CA ASP A 142 1.42 30.98 5.99
C ASP A 142 2.00 32.06 6.91
N TRP A 143 2.21 31.78 8.20
CA TRP A 143 2.63 32.78 9.18
C TRP A 143 3.70 32.19 10.08
N GLY A 144 4.89 32.78 10.05
CA GLY A 144 6.04 32.34 10.83
C GLY A 144 5.69 32.13 12.30
N TRP A 145 6.06 30.94 12.80
CA TRP A 145 6.27 30.56 14.20
C TRP A 145 5.22 31.05 15.21
N GLY A 146 4.20 30.21 15.45
CA GLY A 146 3.65 29.96 16.78
C GLY A 146 3.01 31.12 17.55
N GLY A 147 2.76 32.25 16.90
CA GLY A 147 1.95 33.32 17.43
C GLY A 147 0.81 33.65 16.48
N TRP A 148 -0.36 33.97 17.04
CA TRP A 148 -1.45 34.56 16.27
C TRP A 148 -1.74 35.97 16.76
N LYS A 149 -2.20 36.80 15.84
CA LYS A 149 -2.59 38.18 16.10
C LYS A 149 -4.10 38.28 16.04
N LEU A 150 -4.71 38.68 17.16
CA LEU A 150 -6.13 39.04 17.19
C LEU A 150 -6.20 40.54 17.49
N ASN A 151 -6.57 41.34 16.49
CA ASN A 151 -6.47 42.81 16.50
C ASN A 151 -5.02 43.28 16.72
N ASP A 152 -4.78 44.25 17.61
CA ASP A 152 -3.47 44.82 17.90
C ASP A 152 -2.66 44.05 18.95
N ARG A 153 -3.00 42.78 19.22
CA ARG A 153 -2.32 41.97 20.25
C ARG A 153 -1.77 40.66 19.69
N ASP A 154 -0.51 40.40 20.06
CA ASP A 154 0.20 39.17 19.77
C ASP A 154 -0.03 38.16 20.91
N TYR A 155 -0.31 36.91 20.56
CA TYR A 155 -0.50 35.81 21.49
C TYR A 155 0.57 34.75 21.25
N TYR A 156 1.23 34.30 22.32
CA TYR A 156 2.24 33.23 22.30
C TYR A 156 1.78 32.08 23.22
N LEU A 157 2.25 30.85 22.94
CA LEU A 157 2.18 29.74 23.90
C LEU A 157 3.03 30.10 25.14
N ASP A 158 2.38 30.55 26.20
CA ASP A 158 3.04 31.24 27.30
C ASP A 158 3.71 30.31 28.34
N ASN A 159 4.82 30.78 28.91
CA ASN A 159 5.68 30.18 29.95
C ASN A 159 6.55 28.95 29.64
N SER A 160 6.81 28.67 28.36
CA SER A 160 8.07 28.03 27.98
C SER A 160 8.84 29.02 27.13
N SER A 161 10.03 29.44 27.58
CA SER A 161 11.09 29.84 26.65
C SER A 161 11.04 28.82 25.52
N PRO A 162 10.93 29.21 24.23
CA PRO A 162 10.92 28.25 23.14
C PRO A 162 12.10 27.32 23.40
N ARG A 163 11.84 26.05 23.70
CA ARG A 163 12.92 25.05 23.77
C ARG A 163 13.59 25.22 22.42
N ARG A 164 14.83 25.72 22.41
CA ARG A 164 15.64 25.97 21.20
C ARG A 164 15.92 24.64 20.51
N GLY A 165 14.89 23.96 20.02
CA GLY A 165 14.98 23.09 18.88
C GLY A 165 14.77 24.01 17.69
N TRP A 166 15.83 24.22 16.93
CA TRP A 166 15.80 25.03 15.73
C TRP A 166 14.66 24.60 14.79
N PRO A 167 14.15 25.51 13.93
CA PRO A 167 13.40 25.11 12.74
C PRO A 167 14.05 23.87 12.14
N SER A 168 13.27 22.85 11.78
CA SER A 168 13.72 22.00 10.69
C SER A 168 14.12 22.97 9.57
N PRO A 169 15.38 22.98 9.11
CA PRO A 169 15.84 23.94 8.10
C PRO A 169 15.09 23.79 6.76
N ILE A 170 14.27 22.74 6.62
CA ILE A 170 13.44 22.44 5.45
C ILE A 170 11.98 22.90 5.62
N GLY A 171 11.58 23.41 6.79
CA GLY A 171 10.22 23.88 7.03
C GLY A 171 9.14 22.78 7.04
N GLU A 172 9.53 21.51 7.24
CA GLU A 172 8.55 20.43 7.39
C GLU A 172 7.88 20.51 8.77
N THR A 173 6.56 20.62 8.76
CA THR A 173 5.68 20.52 9.94
C THR A 173 5.75 19.11 10.52
N LEU A 174 5.18 18.90 11.72
CA LEU A 174 4.93 17.57 12.29
C LEU A 174 4.20 16.61 11.31
N ASP A 175 3.60 17.13 10.22
CA ASP A 175 3.01 16.39 9.11
C ASP A 175 4.04 15.63 8.23
N GLY A 176 5.30 16.06 8.23
CA GLY A 176 6.42 15.40 7.56
C GLY A 176 6.91 14.15 8.31
N THR A 177 6.83 14.18 9.63
CA THR A 177 7.25 13.08 10.51
C THR A 177 6.08 12.20 10.96
N LEU A 178 4.83 12.65 10.80
CA LEU A 178 3.59 11.99 11.27
C LEU A 178 3.53 11.77 12.80
N GLU A 179 4.29 12.54 13.60
CA GLU A 179 4.48 12.20 15.01
C GLU A 179 4.59 13.41 15.94
N ILE A 180 3.61 13.52 16.85
CA ILE A 180 3.70 14.34 18.08
C ILE A 180 4.14 13.40 19.21
N LEU A 181 5.42 13.44 19.60
CA LEU A 181 5.83 12.81 20.86
C LEU A 181 5.22 13.64 22.01
N PRO A 182 4.44 13.02 22.92
CA PRO A 182 4.05 13.71 24.12
C PRO A 182 5.30 14.06 24.94
N ALA A 183 5.33 15.25 25.56
CA ALA A 183 6.50 15.71 26.28
C ALA A 183 6.84 14.77 27.45
N ASP A 184 8.12 14.65 27.81
CA ASP A 184 8.69 13.73 28.82
C ASP A 184 8.01 13.75 30.21
N HIS A 185 7.18 14.76 30.48
CA HIS A 185 6.44 14.92 31.73
C HIS A 185 5.04 14.27 31.72
N LEU A 186 4.55 13.78 30.58
CA LEU A 186 3.43 12.84 30.58
C LEU A 186 3.94 11.55 31.21
N LYS A 187 3.63 11.39 32.50
CA LYS A 187 3.98 10.15 33.19
C LYS A 187 3.24 9.04 32.48
N VAL A 188 4.01 8.12 31.91
CA VAL A 188 3.50 6.89 31.32
C VAL A 188 2.70 6.06 32.35
N SER A 189 2.75 6.40 33.64
CA SER A 189 1.81 5.88 34.64
C SER A 189 0.32 6.12 34.31
N ASP A 190 0.00 7.14 33.51
CA ASP A 190 -1.39 7.47 33.15
C ASP A 190 -1.87 6.77 31.85
N LEU A 191 -0.95 6.20 31.06
CA LEU A 191 -1.21 5.45 29.84
C LEU A 191 -0.39 4.17 29.90
N ASP A 192 -1.01 3.00 30.02
CA ASP A 192 -0.32 1.70 30.03
C ASP A 192 0.95 1.70 29.14
N GLU A 193 2.12 1.73 29.79
CA GLU A 193 3.42 1.89 29.13
C GLU A 193 3.64 0.81 28.08
N ALA A 194 3.19 -0.42 28.35
CA ALA A 194 3.30 -1.51 27.42
C ALA A 194 2.50 -1.24 26.15
N TRP A 195 1.27 -0.76 26.27
CA TRP A 195 0.44 -0.38 25.12
C TRP A 195 1.07 0.79 24.34
N PHE A 196 1.52 1.85 25.03
CA PHE A 196 2.14 3.00 24.37
C PHE A 196 3.41 2.57 23.61
N ARG A 197 4.27 1.75 24.22
CA ARG A 197 5.47 1.21 23.58
C ARG A 197 5.18 0.20 22.47
N ALA A 198 4.00 -0.44 22.47
CA ALA A 198 3.57 -1.25 21.35
C ALA A 198 3.22 -0.39 20.13
N GLN A 199 2.56 0.76 20.33
CA GLN A 199 2.22 1.70 19.25
C GLN A 199 3.38 2.63 18.86
N TRP A 200 4.30 2.87 19.80
CA TRP A 200 5.51 3.70 19.67
C TRP A 200 6.72 2.95 20.22
N PRO A 201 7.23 1.93 19.49
CA PRO A 201 8.38 1.16 19.94
C PRO A 201 9.59 2.06 20.16
N ILE A 202 10.38 1.75 21.19
CA ILE A 202 11.68 2.41 21.39
C ILE A 202 12.52 2.10 20.16
N LEU A 203 13.09 3.14 19.57
CA LEU A 203 13.93 2.94 18.40
C LEU A 203 15.22 2.26 18.80
N THR A 204 15.38 1.02 18.38
CA THR A 204 16.62 0.28 18.55
C THR A 204 17.33 0.18 17.21
N GLU A 205 18.63 0.43 17.22
CA GLU A 205 19.53 0.03 16.14
C GLU A 205 20.50 -0.98 16.73
N THR A 206 20.47 -2.21 16.25
CA THR A 206 21.41 -3.26 16.67
C THR A 206 22.34 -3.60 15.51
N GLY A 207 23.64 -3.40 15.74
CA GLY A 207 24.66 -3.82 14.80
C GLY A 207 24.95 -5.31 14.95
N MET A 208 24.99 -6.04 13.84
CA MET A 208 25.50 -7.41 13.80
C MET A 208 26.60 -7.57 12.76
N THR A 209 27.59 -8.41 13.04
CA THR A 209 28.65 -8.74 12.08
C THR A 209 28.44 -10.15 11.56
N ARG A 210 28.30 -10.31 10.25
CA ARG A 210 28.16 -11.60 9.57
C ARG A 210 29.11 -11.65 8.38
N ASP A 211 29.94 -12.68 8.30
CA ASP A 211 30.93 -12.86 7.23
C ASP A 211 31.86 -11.64 7.07
N GLY A 212 32.26 -11.01 8.18
CA GLY A 212 33.11 -9.82 8.20
C GLY A 212 32.43 -8.52 7.75
N LYS A 213 31.14 -8.54 7.44
CA LYS A 213 30.34 -7.35 7.10
C LYS A 213 29.47 -6.95 8.29
N SER A 214 29.47 -5.66 8.62
CA SER A 214 28.55 -5.10 9.60
C SER A 214 27.22 -4.77 8.94
N TYR A 215 26.15 -5.23 9.56
CA TYR A 215 24.77 -4.96 9.19
C TYR A 215 24.08 -4.27 10.35
N GLN A 216 23.05 -3.49 10.06
CA GLN A 216 22.23 -2.84 11.09
C GLN A 216 20.82 -3.42 11.03
N ASP A 217 20.18 -3.60 12.18
CA ASP A 217 18.75 -3.88 12.27
C ASP A 217 18.08 -2.72 12.98
N GLN A 218 17.05 -2.13 12.37
CA GLN A 218 16.34 -0.98 12.90
C GLN A 218 14.89 -1.32 13.18
N LYS A 219 14.51 -1.28 14.45
CA LYS A 219 13.11 -1.35 14.86
C LYS A 219 12.60 0.06 15.07
N ALA A 220 11.99 0.64 14.02
CA ALA A 220 11.48 2.00 14.05
C ALA A 220 9.96 2.12 14.13
N TRP A 221 9.26 1.09 13.64
CA TRP A 221 7.82 1.06 13.50
C TRP A 221 7.26 -0.12 14.28
N PRO A 222 5.99 -0.06 14.73
CA PRO A 222 5.29 -1.25 15.17
C PRO A 222 5.37 -2.32 14.07
N PRO A 223 5.44 -3.61 14.43
CA PRO A 223 5.27 -4.69 13.47
C PRO A 223 3.98 -4.45 12.65
N SER A 224 4.07 -4.60 11.33
CA SER A 224 2.91 -4.48 10.45
C SER A 224 2.25 -5.84 10.34
N ASP A 225 1.43 -6.15 11.32
CA ASP A 225 0.88 -7.48 11.56
C ASP A 225 -0.34 -7.78 10.67
N TRP A 226 -0.25 -7.51 9.36
CA TRP A 226 -1.38 -7.79 8.46
C TRP A 226 -1.61 -9.30 8.29
N ASP A 227 -0.59 -10.13 8.51
CA ASP A 227 -0.65 -11.60 8.40
C ASP A 227 -1.05 -12.28 9.73
N GLU A 228 -1.33 -11.50 10.78
CA GLU A 228 -1.89 -12.03 12.03
C GLU A 228 -3.39 -12.31 11.92
N ASP A 229 -3.92 -13.09 12.86
CA ASP A 229 -5.35 -13.43 12.95
C ASP A 229 -6.26 -12.20 12.98
N VAL A 230 -5.79 -11.11 13.59
CA VAL A 230 -6.43 -9.79 13.58
C VAL A 230 -5.49 -8.82 12.84
N PRO A 231 -5.67 -8.62 11.52
CA PRO A 231 -4.72 -7.85 10.72
C PRO A 231 -4.61 -6.41 11.20
N GLY A 232 -3.39 -5.96 11.47
CA GLY A 232 -3.12 -4.54 11.71
C GLY A 232 -3.45 -3.71 10.47
N LEU A 233 -4.19 -2.62 10.60
CA LEU A 233 -4.61 -1.75 9.48
C LEU A 233 -3.47 -0.95 8.84
N VAL A 234 -2.30 -0.92 9.49
CA VAL A 234 -1.15 -0.14 9.05
C VAL A 234 -0.35 -0.96 8.04
N PRO A 235 -0.06 -0.42 6.84
CA PRO A 235 0.77 -1.12 5.89
C PRO A 235 2.21 -1.28 6.43
N PRO A 236 2.94 -2.31 5.96
CA PRO A 236 4.36 -2.47 6.23
C PRO A 236 5.14 -1.20 5.99
N ARG A 237 5.93 -0.80 6.98
CA ARG A 237 6.82 0.35 6.94
C ARG A 237 8.25 -0.11 7.03
N TRP A 238 9.05 0.26 6.05
CA TRP A 238 10.45 -0.13 5.97
C TRP A 238 11.36 1.06 6.26
N PRO A 239 12.46 0.86 7.00
CA PRO A 239 13.41 1.91 7.35
C PRO A 239 14.29 2.34 6.16
N SER A 240 14.30 1.56 5.08
CA SER A 240 15.02 1.84 3.85
C SER A 240 14.18 1.52 2.62
N PRO A 241 14.51 2.09 1.45
CA PRO A 241 13.87 1.67 0.23
C PRO A 241 14.17 0.21 -0.10
N TRP A 242 13.25 -0.44 -0.82
CA TRP A 242 13.35 -1.84 -1.21
C TRP A 242 14.67 -2.11 -1.93
N GLY A 243 15.51 -3.00 -1.40
CA GLY A 243 16.79 -3.38 -2.01
C GLY A 243 17.89 -2.33 -1.91
N ARG A 244 17.70 -1.31 -1.08
CA ARG A 244 18.74 -0.31 -0.80
C ARG A 244 19.28 -0.50 0.61
N ALA A 245 20.55 -0.14 0.78
CA ALA A 245 21.15 0.03 2.10
C ALA A 245 20.30 1.01 2.93
N GLN A 246 20.25 0.82 4.24
CA GLN A 246 19.54 1.70 5.15
C GLN A 246 20.46 2.79 5.69
N ILE A 247 19.89 3.92 6.13
CA ILE A 247 20.67 4.97 6.80
C ILE A 247 20.80 4.56 8.27
N SER A 248 22.03 4.31 8.72
CA SER A 248 22.29 4.02 10.14
C SER A 248 21.88 5.21 11.00
N ARG A 249 21.07 4.97 12.02
CA ARG A 249 20.67 5.99 13.00
C ARG A 249 21.89 6.48 13.75
N THR A 250 22.81 5.59 14.10
CA THR A 250 23.99 5.92 14.89
C THR A 250 25.03 6.69 14.12
N THR A 251 25.18 6.49 12.81
CA THR A 251 26.24 7.16 12.01
C THR A 251 25.72 8.18 11.00
N GLY A 252 24.46 8.07 10.59
CA GLY A 252 23.91 8.86 9.47
C GLY A 252 24.34 8.38 8.10
N THR A 253 25.13 7.31 8.02
CA THR A 253 25.67 6.79 6.76
C THR A 253 24.90 5.57 6.29
N LEU A 254 24.98 5.26 4.99
CA LEU A 254 24.38 4.04 4.45
C LEU A 254 25.10 2.80 5.00
N ALA A 255 24.33 1.89 5.58
CA ALA A 255 24.76 0.61 6.09
C ALA A 255 23.91 -0.52 5.46
N PRO A 256 24.48 -1.69 5.18
CA PRO A 256 23.71 -2.85 4.77
C PRO A 256 22.57 -3.14 5.76
N SER A 257 21.37 -3.40 5.22
CA SER A 257 20.23 -3.87 6.02
C SER A 257 20.36 -5.34 6.35
N THR A 258 20.01 -5.72 7.58
CA THR A 258 19.80 -7.11 7.98
C THR A 258 18.46 -7.66 7.52
N ALA A 259 17.46 -6.78 7.45
CA ALA A 259 16.10 -7.11 7.07
C ALA A 259 16.04 -7.26 5.54
N GLU A 260 15.80 -8.49 5.09
CA GLU A 260 15.55 -8.79 3.69
C GLU A 260 14.04 -8.78 3.47
N HIS A 261 13.55 -7.78 2.73
CA HIS A 261 12.13 -7.65 2.42
C HIS A 261 11.74 -8.51 1.21
N HIS A 262 10.51 -9.03 1.22
CA HIS A 262 9.99 -9.86 0.13
C HIS A 262 8.56 -9.49 -0.27
N LEU A 263 8.16 -9.85 -1.50
CA LEU A 263 6.83 -9.49 -2.03
C LEU A 263 5.68 -9.98 -1.18
N GLY A 264 5.82 -11.17 -0.60
CA GLY A 264 4.85 -11.71 0.33
C GLY A 264 4.64 -10.90 1.63
N GLU A 265 5.43 -9.85 1.93
CA GLU A 265 5.25 -9.01 3.12
C GLU A 265 4.30 -7.84 2.88
N LEU A 266 3.89 -7.56 1.64
CA LEU A 266 3.03 -6.41 1.33
C LEU A 266 1.60 -6.64 1.86
N SER A 267 0.96 -5.56 2.34
CA SER A 267 -0.38 -5.64 2.94
C SER A 267 -1.48 -5.40 1.91
N PRO A 268 -2.53 -6.25 1.88
CA PRO A 268 -3.68 -6.10 0.99
C PRO A 268 -4.77 -5.17 1.53
N LEU A 269 -4.67 -4.71 2.78
CA LEU A 269 -5.80 -4.17 3.54
C LEU A 269 -6.35 -2.84 3.02
N LYS A 270 -5.55 -2.13 2.21
CA LYS A 270 -5.97 -0.88 1.55
C LYS A 270 -6.34 -1.07 0.07
N THR A 271 -6.62 -2.31 -0.35
CA THR A 271 -6.99 -2.62 -1.74
C THR A 271 -8.09 -1.70 -2.27
N ILE A 272 -9.21 -1.59 -1.53
CA ILE A 272 -10.38 -0.84 -1.97
C ILE A 272 -10.05 0.65 -2.07
N THR A 273 -9.48 1.23 -1.02
CA THR A 273 -9.09 2.65 -0.97
C THR A 273 -8.11 3.01 -2.10
N LEU A 274 -7.09 2.19 -2.35
CA LEU A 274 -6.13 2.41 -3.44
C LEU A 274 -6.81 2.35 -4.82
N MET A 275 -7.76 1.43 -5.01
CA MET A 275 -8.53 1.37 -6.26
C MET A 275 -9.43 2.59 -6.45
N GLN A 276 -10.01 3.14 -5.37
CA GLN A 276 -10.77 4.39 -5.42
C GLN A 276 -9.87 5.58 -5.79
N CYS A 277 -8.67 5.65 -5.21
CA CYS A 277 -7.68 6.67 -5.56
C CYS A 277 -7.30 6.63 -7.04
N GLY A 278 -7.11 5.43 -7.59
CA GLY A 278 -6.87 5.24 -9.02
C GLY A 278 -8.09 5.53 -9.92
N GLY A 279 -9.26 5.86 -9.36
CA GLY A 279 -10.51 6.03 -10.12
C GLY A 279 -11.03 4.74 -10.76
N ILE A 280 -10.56 3.57 -10.28
CA ILE A 280 -10.99 2.24 -10.77
C ILE A 280 -12.34 1.88 -10.14
N LEU A 281 -12.50 2.23 -8.86
CA LEU A 281 -13.76 2.17 -8.13
C LEU A 281 -14.31 3.58 -7.92
N PRO A 282 -15.65 3.76 -7.85
CA PRO A 282 -16.27 4.99 -7.36
C PRO A 282 -15.74 5.37 -5.96
N ALA A 283 -15.66 6.65 -5.65
CA ALA A 283 -15.25 7.11 -4.32
C ALA A 283 -16.33 6.81 -3.25
N GLY A 284 -15.91 6.64 -1.99
CA GLY A 284 -16.82 6.47 -0.86
C GLY A 284 -17.53 5.11 -0.83
N ALA A 285 -18.67 5.04 -0.12
CA ALA A 285 -19.38 3.79 0.15
C ALA A 285 -19.77 3.00 -1.12
N GLU A 286 -20.10 3.69 -2.21
CA GLU A 286 -20.47 3.06 -3.48
C GLU A 286 -19.35 2.17 -4.03
N GLY A 287 -18.09 2.61 -3.97
CA GLY A 287 -16.96 1.80 -4.44
C GLY A 287 -16.67 0.60 -3.56
N TYR A 288 -16.83 0.77 -2.25
CA TYR A 288 -16.76 -0.34 -1.30
C TYR A 288 -17.84 -1.39 -1.62
N ASP A 289 -19.09 -0.97 -1.82
CA ASP A 289 -20.19 -1.89 -2.14
C ASP A 289 -20.04 -2.55 -3.51
N ALA A 290 -19.55 -1.81 -4.51
CA ALA A 290 -19.26 -2.35 -5.83
C ALA A 290 -18.15 -3.42 -5.76
N TYR A 291 -17.10 -3.17 -4.99
CA TYR A 291 -16.02 -4.14 -4.81
C TYR A 291 -16.51 -5.39 -4.07
N ARG A 292 -17.42 -5.29 -3.09
CA ARG A 292 -17.95 -6.44 -2.35
C ARG A 292 -18.98 -7.27 -3.11
N ASN A 293 -19.80 -6.62 -3.94
CA ASN A 293 -21.00 -7.27 -4.51
C ASN A 293 -20.92 -7.53 -6.02
N ASP A 294 -20.15 -6.75 -6.78
CA ASP A 294 -20.09 -6.89 -8.23
C ASP A 294 -18.96 -7.83 -8.66
N ARG A 295 -19.32 -9.07 -9.00
CA ARG A 295 -18.42 -10.11 -9.55
C ARG A 295 -18.44 -10.20 -11.07
N GLY A 296 -18.91 -9.15 -11.74
CA GLY A 296 -18.97 -9.06 -13.19
C GLY A 296 -17.57 -9.20 -13.81
N LYS A 297 -17.39 -10.19 -14.70
CA LYS A 297 -16.12 -10.44 -15.40
C LYS A 297 -15.66 -9.30 -16.30
N GLY A 298 -16.50 -8.28 -16.53
CA GLY A 298 -16.16 -7.07 -17.28
C GLY A 298 -15.68 -5.91 -16.42
N ARG A 299 -15.74 -6.04 -15.08
CA ARG A 299 -15.30 -4.98 -14.18
C ARG A 299 -13.78 -4.90 -14.10
N PRO A 300 -13.19 -3.69 -14.08
CA PRO A 300 -11.73 -3.52 -14.07
C PRO A 300 -11.08 -3.99 -12.75
N TRP A 301 -11.83 -4.01 -11.64
CA TRP A 301 -11.39 -4.52 -10.34
C TRP A 301 -11.55 -6.04 -10.17
N ASN A 302 -12.05 -6.75 -11.18
CA ASN A 302 -12.16 -8.21 -11.17
C ASN A 302 -11.23 -8.83 -12.21
N ASP A 303 -10.70 -10.01 -11.91
CA ASP A 303 -10.05 -10.87 -12.89
C ASP A 303 -11.05 -11.43 -13.91
N ARG A 304 -10.56 -12.14 -14.93
CA ARG A 304 -11.42 -12.65 -15.99
C ARG A 304 -12.33 -13.81 -15.57
N TRP A 305 -12.18 -14.33 -14.36
CA TRP A 305 -13.05 -15.35 -13.77
C TRP A 305 -14.13 -14.74 -12.87
N GLY A 306 -13.99 -13.47 -12.49
CA GLY A 306 -14.95 -12.73 -11.68
C GLY A 306 -14.52 -12.57 -10.22
N ASN A 307 -13.30 -13.01 -9.89
CA ASN A 307 -12.73 -12.83 -8.55
C ASN A 307 -12.10 -11.44 -8.44
N PRO A 308 -12.17 -10.78 -7.27
CA PRO A 308 -11.62 -9.45 -7.11
C PRO A 308 -10.09 -9.47 -7.23
N LEU A 309 -9.53 -8.42 -7.83
CA LEU A 309 -8.09 -8.16 -7.83
C LEU A 309 -7.67 -7.61 -6.47
N VAL A 310 -6.49 -8.00 -6.00
CA VAL A 310 -5.96 -7.55 -4.70
C VAL A 310 -4.78 -6.61 -4.94
N VAL A 311 -4.84 -5.39 -4.40
CA VAL A 311 -3.73 -4.43 -4.45
C VAL A 311 -2.99 -4.51 -3.12
N VAL A 312 -1.72 -4.85 -3.18
CA VAL A 312 -0.88 -4.97 -1.99
C VAL A 312 0.13 -3.83 -1.95
N GLN A 313 0.44 -3.35 -0.75
CA GLN A 313 1.35 -2.24 -0.57
C GLN A 313 2.33 -2.37 0.60
N ALA A 314 3.45 -1.68 0.48
CA ALA A 314 4.37 -1.36 1.57
C ALA A 314 4.86 0.09 1.38
N VAL A 315 5.39 0.68 2.45
CA VAL A 315 5.86 2.07 2.45
C VAL A 315 7.29 2.11 2.93
N PHE A 316 8.14 2.81 2.19
CA PHE A 316 9.38 3.32 2.74
C PHE A 316 9.11 4.66 3.40
N LEU A 317 9.42 4.74 4.69
CA LEU A 317 9.45 5.97 5.46
C LEU A 317 10.71 5.92 6.35
N PRO A 318 11.65 6.88 6.22
CA PRO A 318 12.83 6.95 7.06
C PRO A 318 12.43 6.82 8.52
N ALA A 319 13.16 6.01 9.27
CA ALA A 319 12.96 5.91 10.70
C ALA A 319 12.98 7.31 11.33
N ARG A 320 12.16 7.52 12.36
CA ARG A 320 12.29 8.73 13.18
C ARG A 320 13.68 8.81 13.80
N TYR A 321 14.17 10.03 14.01
CA TYR A 321 15.44 10.25 14.70
C TYR A 321 15.18 10.65 16.15
N ASP A 322 15.11 9.66 17.05
CA ASP A 322 15.18 9.92 18.49
C ASP A 322 16.65 10.13 18.87
N PHE A 323 16.92 11.20 19.63
CA PHE A 323 18.25 11.56 20.11
C PHE A 323 18.85 10.39 20.90
N VAL A 324 19.94 9.82 20.38
CA VAL A 324 20.69 8.77 21.06
C VAL A 324 21.69 9.44 21.98
N GLY A 325 21.31 9.66 23.26
CA GLY A 325 22.22 10.17 24.30
C GLY A 325 22.04 11.64 24.68
N ASP A 326 23.15 12.31 24.98
CA ASP A 326 23.23 13.69 25.50
C ASP A 326 22.79 14.75 24.48
N GLU A 327 22.54 15.97 24.97
CA GLU A 327 22.09 17.13 24.18
C GLU A 327 22.97 17.43 22.96
N ASP A 328 24.25 17.05 22.99
CA ASP A 328 25.20 17.19 21.89
C ASP A 328 24.75 16.46 20.61
N SER A 329 24.01 15.36 20.74
CA SER A 329 23.43 14.64 19.59
C SER A 329 22.39 15.46 18.84
N LYS A 330 21.72 16.41 19.52
CA LYS A 330 20.74 17.33 18.92
C LYS A 330 21.44 18.34 18.02
N GLU A 331 22.56 18.88 18.47
CA GLU A 331 23.31 19.91 17.75
C GLU A 331 24.10 19.33 16.58
N LEU A 332 24.71 18.15 16.75
CA LEU A 332 25.54 17.50 15.72
C LEU A 332 24.78 17.11 14.46
N ARG A 333 23.47 16.83 14.56
CA ARG A 333 22.69 16.23 13.45
C ARG A 333 21.50 17.05 13.01
N GLY A 334 21.27 18.20 13.64
CA GLY A 334 20.25 19.17 13.19
C GLY A 334 18.81 18.73 13.45
N GLY A 335 18.56 17.91 14.48
CA GLY A 335 17.21 17.62 14.96
C GLY A 335 16.53 16.37 14.40
N ARG A 336 15.20 16.29 14.59
CA ARG A 336 14.36 15.11 14.29
C ARG A 336 14.26 14.76 12.81
N ASP A 337 14.52 15.73 11.94
CA ASP A 337 14.45 15.57 10.48
C ASP A 337 15.75 14.99 9.87
N PHE A 338 16.76 14.69 10.69
CA PHE A 338 18.06 14.25 10.24
C PHE A 338 17.99 13.09 9.23
N LEU A 339 17.23 12.03 9.58
CA LEU A 339 17.11 10.84 8.72
C LEU A 339 16.27 11.11 7.46
N ILE A 340 15.35 12.07 7.51
CA ILE A 340 14.60 12.52 6.33
C ILE A 340 15.54 13.27 5.38
N ARG A 341 16.38 14.19 5.89
CA ARG A 341 17.40 14.87 5.10
C ARG A 341 18.39 13.88 4.50
N GLN A 342 18.88 12.94 5.29
CA GLN A 342 19.77 11.88 4.81
C GLN A 342 19.09 10.99 3.77
N ALA A 343 17.79 10.71 3.89
CA ALA A 343 17.04 9.98 2.86
C ALA A 343 16.92 10.79 1.55
N LYS A 344 16.62 12.08 1.64
CA LYS A 344 16.60 12.97 0.49
C LYS A 344 17.97 13.04 -0.20
N GLU A 345 19.05 13.15 0.56
CA GLU A 345 20.42 13.19 0.05
C GLU A 345 20.84 11.85 -0.57
N SER A 346 20.62 10.74 0.16
CA SER A 346 21.10 9.41 -0.23
C SER A 346 20.24 8.72 -1.29
N TYR A 347 18.91 8.89 -1.22
CA TYR A 347 17.96 8.18 -2.08
C TYR A 347 17.32 9.06 -3.15
N GLN A 348 17.42 10.40 -3.01
CA GLN A 348 16.76 11.41 -3.85
C GLN A 348 15.24 11.57 -3.59
N TYR A 349 14.71 10.89 -2.57
CA TYR A 349 13.33 10.99 -2.11
C TYR A 349 13.24 10.66 -0.63
N THR A 350 12.20 11.17 0.03
CA THR A 350 11.98 10.96 1.47
C THR A 350 10.97 9.86 1.75
N ARG A 351 10.21 9.42 0.75
CA ARG A 351 9.14 8.42 0.89
C ARG A 351 9.02 7.61 -0.40
N ALA A 352 8.59 6.37 -0.29
CA ALA A 352 8.15 5.61 -1.45
C ALA A 352 7.00 4.67 -1.07
N VAL A 353 6.12 4.39 -2.02
CA VAL A 353 5.09 3.36 -1.90
C VAL A 353 5.40 2.26 -2.91
N TYR A 354 5.46 1.03 -2.44
CA TYR A 354 5.63 -0.16 -3.26
C TYR A 354 4.27 -0.78 -3.47
N LEU A 355 3.86 -0.96 -4.73
CA LEU A 355 2.56 -1.53 -5.09
C LEU A 355 2.74 -2.77 -5.94
N ALA A 356 1.97 -3.81 -5.65
CA ALA A 356 1.76 -4.91 -6.58
C ALA A 356 0.28 -5.26 -6.64
N VAL A 357 -0.12 -5.93 -7.72
CA VAL A 357 -1.49 -6.43 -7.88
C VAL A 357 -1.42 -7.95 -8.01
N GLY A 358 -2.32 -8.63 -7.33
CA GLY A 358 -2.51 -10.07 -7.43
C GLY A 358 -3.91 -10.43 -7.95
N ALA A 359 -4.01 -11.59 -8.58
CA ALA A 359 -5.27 -12.18 -9.02
C ALA A 359 -5.32 -13.68 -8.67
N ILE A 360 -6.49 -14.17 -8.32
CA ILE A 360 -6.66 -15.54 -7.78
C ILE A 360 -6.85 -16.58 -8.89
N GLY A 361 -7.43 -16.18 -10.04
CA GLY A 361 -7.67 -17.08 -11.15
C GLY A 361 -9.03 -17.81 -11.07
N PRO A 362 -9.17 -19.03 -11.61
CA PRO A 362 -10.45 -19.72 -11.70
C PRO A 362 -10.99 -20.28 -10.38
N VAL A 363 -10.13 -20.58 -9.41
CA VAL A 363 -10.47 -21.34 -8.21
C VAL A 363 -10.08 -20.53 -6.98
N LEU A 364 -11.07 -20.17 -6.18
CA LEU A 364 -10.86 -19.65 -4.83
C LEU A 364 -10.67 -20.83 -3.88
N ARG A 365 -9.69 -20.73 -2.99
CA ARG A 365 -9.47 -21.72 -1.92
C ARG A 365 -10.65 -21.75 -0.96
N GLU A 366 -11.15 -20.57 -0.61
CA GLU A 366 -12.33 -20.37 0.22
C GLU A 366 -13.33 -19.50 -0.54
N PRO A 367 -14.63 -19.86 -0.54
CA PRO A 367 -15.64 -19.02 -1.17
C PRO A 367 -15.71 -17.65 -0.48
N LEU A 368 -15.98 -16.60 -1.26
CA LEU A 368 -16.22 -15.28 -0.71
C LEU A 368 -17.50 -15.30 0.16
N PRO A 369 -17.54 -14.53 1.26
CA PRO A 369 -18.73 -14.42 2.09
C PRO A 369 -19.89 -13.83 1.28
N SER A 370 -21.11 -14.25 1.65
CA SER A 370 -22.35 -13.79 1.03
C SER A 370 -23.44 -13.69 2.10
N PRO A 371 -23.78 -12.47 2.58
CA PRO A 371 -23.23 -11.18 2.14
C PRO A 371 -21.76 -10.99 2.57
N TRP A 372 -21.02 -10.19 1.81
CA TRP A 372 -19.70 -9.66 2.21
C TRP A 372 -19.94 -8.29 2.87
N THR A 373 -19.72 -8.17 4.17
CA THR A 373 -19.91 -6.93 4.95
C THR A 373 -18.59 -6.16 5.15
N PRO A 374 -18.62 -4.88 5.59
CA PRO A 374 -17.40 -4.12 5.87
C PRO A 374 -16.45 -4.79 6.88
N GLU A 375 -16.98 -5.50 7.87
CA GLU A 375 -16.21 -6.21 8.88
C GLU A 375 -15.42 -7.38 8.29
N ASP A 376 -15.87 -7.93 7.16
CA ASP A 376 -15.20 -9.02 6.45
C ASP A 376 -14.01 -8.54 5.61
N ASP A 377 -13.94 -7.24 5.25
CA ASP A 377 -12.91 -6.70 4.34
C ASP A 377 -11.47 -7.11 4.71
N PRO A 378 -10.96 -6.85 5.94
CA PRO A 378 -9.60 -7.23 6.29
C PRO A 378 -9.37 -8.74 6.25
N ILE A 379 -10.38 -9.53 6.61
CA ILE A 379 -10.30 -11.00 6.65
C ILE A 379 -10.24 -11.56 5.22
N VAL A 380 -11.15 -11.11 4.35
CA VAL A 380 -11.23 -11.57 2.96
C VAL A 380 -10.00 -11.14 2.18
N LEU A 381 -9.58 -9.87 2.29
CA LEU A 381 -8.39 -9.36 1.59
C LEU A 381 -7.12 -10.10 2.03
N ARG A 382 -6.97 -10.41 3.32
CA ARG A 382 -5.86 -11.24 3.83
C ARG A 382 -5.90 -12.63 3.21
N ARG A 383 -7.03 -13.34 3.26
CA ARG A 383 -7.16 -14.71 2.73
C ARG A 383 -6.86 -14.78 1.23
N LEU A 384 -7.38 -13.83 0.46
CA LEU A 384 -7.10 -13.75 -0.97
C LEU A 384 -5.60 -13.54 -1.24
N TRP A 385 -4.96 -12.64 -0.48
CA TRP A 385 -3.53 -12.42 -0.60
C TRP A 385 -2.69 -13.62 -0.16
N GLN A 386 -3.07 -14.32 0.92
CA GLN A 386 -2.42 -15.54 1.37
C GLN A 386 -2.44 -16.62 0.27
N GLN A 387 -3.59 -16.82 -0.38
CA GLN A 387 -3.68 -17.73 -1.52
C GLN A 387 -2.74 -17.29 -2.66
N ILE A 388 -2.76 -16.02 -3.06
CA ILE A 388 -1.87 -15.51 -4.11
C ILE A 388 -0.40 -15.71 -3.72
N ARG A 389 -0.01 -15.33 -2.50
CA ARG A 389 1.35 -15.45 -1.96
C ARG A 389 1.84 -16.89 -1.99
N GLU A 390 1.05 -17.84 -1.51
CA GLU A 390 1.43 -19.25 -1.46
C GLU A 390 1.50 -19.88 -2.85
N THR A 391 0.46 -19.72 -3.67
CA THR A 391 0.38 -20.33 -5.00
C THR A 391 1.46 -19.78 -5.93
N THR A 392 1.78 -18.49 -5.83
CA THR A 392 2.82 -17.83 -6.65
C THR A 392 4.21 -17.89 -6.03
N GLN A 393 4.31 -18.26 -4.75
CA GLN A 393 5.53 -18.26 -3.95
C GLN A 393 6.14 -16.86 -3.79
N ALA A 394 5.30 -15.85 -3.53
CA ALA A 394 5.71 -14.45 -3.49
C ALA A 394 6.80 -14.13 -2.47
N GLN A 395 6.92 -14.93 -1.41
CA GLN A 395 7.98 -14.87 -0.41
C GLN A 395 9.39 -15.16 -0.96
N ARG A 396 9.50 -15.80 -2.13
CA ARG A 396 10.81 -16.09 -2.76
C ARG A 396 11.39 -14.88 -3.49
N TRP A 397 10.58 -13.86 -3.75
CA TRP A 397 11.01 -12.68 -4.48
C TRP A 397 11.36 -11.59 -3.50
N THR A 398 12.61 -11.69 -3.06
CA THR A 398 13.22 -10.71 -2.17
C THR A 398 13.67 -9.50 -2.96
N GLU A 399 14.07 -8.47 -2.24
CA GLU A 399 14.75 -7.32 -2.82
C GLU A 399 15.90 -7.62 -3.75
N LYS A 400 16.72 -8.64 -3.47
CA LYS A 400 17.81 -9.05 -4.35
C LYS A 400 17.31 -9.56 -5.68
N ALA A 401 16.14 -10.23 -5.69
CA ALA A 401 15.53 -10.71 -6.92
C ALA A 401 15.08 -9.56 -7.84
N PHE A 402 14.92 -8.34 -7.31
CA PHE A 402 14.56 -7.16 -8.10
C PHE A 402 15.73 -6.16 -8.29
N ALA A 403 16.82 -6.28 -7.53
CA ALA A 403 17.89 -5.29 -7.41
C ALA A 403 18.80 -5.10 -8.64
N GLU A 404 18.63 -5.87 -9.72
CA GLU A 404 19.54 -5.83 -10.89
C GLU A 404 18.81 -5.65 -12.22
N GLY A 405 17.56 -5.17 -12.21
CA GLY A 405 16.72 -5.15 -13.42
C GLY A 405 16.37 -6.56 -13.93
N GLN A 406 16.75 -7.59 -13.20
CA GLN A 406 16.46 -8.99 -13.42
C GLN A 406 15.29 -9.42 -12.55
N ALA A 407 14.15 -8.70 -12.62
CA ALA A 407 12.92 -9.25 -12.08
C ALA A 407 12.82 -10.70 -12.58
N PRO A 408 12.58 -11.70 -11.71
CA PRO A 408 12.78 -13.10 -12.11
C PRO A 408 11.75 -13.56 -13.16
N TRP A 409 10.84 -12.67 -13.55
CA TRP A 409 9.94 -12.79 -14.68
C TRP A 409 9.71 -11.43 -15.35
N SER A 410 9.32 -11.46 -16.63
CA SER A 410 8.77 -10.29 -17.34
C SER A 410 7.25 -10.24 -17.22
N GLY A 411 6.69 -9.09 -16.82
CA GLY A 411 5.24 -8.89 -16.73
C GLY A 411 4.64 -9.45 -15.45
N VAL A 412 3.84 -10.51 -15.56
CA VAL A 412 3.06 -11.09 -14.45
C VAL A 412 3.52 -12.50 -14.15
N ALA A 413 3.95 -12.74 -12.91
CA ALA A 413 4.29 -14.06 -12.41
C ALA A 413 3.03 -14.91 -12.32
N ARG A 414 3.17 -16.20 -12.61
CA ARG A 414 2.07 -17.17 -12.60
C ARG A 414 2.45 -18.32 -11.69
N GLY A 415 1.59 -18.60 -10.73
CA GLY A 415 1.71 -19.74 -9.82
C GLY A 415 0.65 -20.78 -10.15
N GLN A 416 0.94 -22.04 -9.86
CA GLN A 416 -0.05 -23.10 -9.86
C GLN A 416 0.21 -24.06 -8.70
N GLN A 417 -0.85 -24.37 -7.94
CA GLN A 417 -0.83 -25.34 -6.85
C GLN A 417 -2.12 -26.15 -6.89
N GLY A 418 -2.03 -27.41 -7.34
CA GLY A 418 -3.22 -28.20 -7.69
C GLY A 418 -4.04 -27.50 -8.79
N ASP A 419 -5.30 -27.21 -8.48
CA ASP A 419 -6.22 -26.49 -9.36
C ASP A 419 -6.19 -24.96 -9.19
N GLU A 420 -5.53 -24.46 -8.14
CA GLU A 420 -5.34 -23.03 -7.89
C GLU A 420 -4.36 -22.44 -8.92
N ARG A 421 -4.68 -21.27 -9.47
CA ARG A 421 -3.82 -20.57 -10.43
C ARG A 421 -3.82 -19.08 -10.19
N CYS A 422 -2.84 -18.59 -9.44
CA CYS A 422 -2.75 -17.19 -9.10
C CYS A 422 -1.73 -16.44 -9.95
N PHE A 423 -1.86 -15.12 -9.95
CA PHE A 423 -1.06 -14.19 -10.72
C PHE A 423 -0.60 -13.06 -9.81
N VAL A 424 0.57 -12.51 -10.05
CA VAL A 424 1.06 -11.34 -9.32
C VAL A 424 2.02 -10.51 -10.16
N THR A 425 1.89 -9.19 -10.11
CA THR A 425 2.80 -8.27 -10.81
C THR A 425 4.12 -8.16 -10.06
N ALA A 426 5.19 -7.73 -10.74
CA ALA A 426 6.33 -7.16 -10.04
C ALA A 426 5.91 -5.90 -9.25
N PRO A 427 6.56 -5.60 -8.11
CA PRO A 427 6.26 -4.38 -7.37
C PRO A 427 6.71 -3.15 -8.17
N VAL A 428 5.87 -2.12 -8.18
CA VAL A 428 6.17 -0.78 -8.73
C VAL A 428 6.48 0.16 -7.57
N GLU A 429 7.58 0.88 -7.68
CA GLU A 429 7.98 1.91 -6.71
C GLU A 429 7.48 3.29 -7.17
N ILE A 430 6.63 3.92 -6.37
CA ILE A 430 6.21 5.32 -6.53
C ILE A 430 6.97 6.17 -5.51
N LYS A 431 7.62 7.25 -5.94
CA LYS A 431 8.49 8.13 -5.13
C LYS A 431 7.87 9.48 -4.80
#